data_AF-A0A0F7TK76-F1
#
_entry.id   AF-A0A0F7TK76-F1
#
_cell.length_a   1.000
_cell.length_b   1.000
_cell.length_c   1.000
_cell.angle_alpha   90.00
_cell.angle_beta   90.00
_cell.angle_gamma   90.00
#
_symmetry.space_group_name_H-M   'P 1'
#
loop_
_entity.id
_entity.type
_entity.pdbx_description
1 polymer ?
#
loop_
_entity_poly.entity_id
_entity_poly.type
_entity_poly.pdbx_seq_one_letter_code
_entity_poly.pdbx_strand_id
1 'polypeptide(L)'
;MASSSRAAEPPVNEFLADARSVSDESDSSNEEGWEDVEPEDDSQPVVGLFSDVVFPDVRSMLKECKEKNNFDLVKIQKDLDLDFLDTIKLVNYVRTEVKAGNQSPDVSSKAKFADDVYLKPVLEDDAVLYSLDDINEDQSEEPAAGTEAERKVLELQEQLERLQTQFSEYRLAVQQSLDDQLNKEDVKLEPGENAKRPVKDRLEDADADYFTSYAYNTIHESMLKDAIRTDAYRDFVYENKHLFKDKVVLDVGCGTGILSMFCAKAGAKKVISVDNSNIIDRAREIVYDNDLGDVITCVRGKIEEVTLPVDQVDIIISEWMGYALLFEAMFDSVIYARDRYLAPGGLMVPSHATLRVAPYADPDFIASHISFWNNVYGFKMNSMQLNIHDEALVRHVPTTSIPADSVVFLPLPLHTITVDELTFLKDFKVTLNEDIDALDGWAIWFDIFFMPSADSTVPENAVPADMKKKGFVGFTTGPYGTETHWQQTICLIDHGKQGPKPLKKGQVLTGKIGYKKKEEGSRLLDLSIQWEADENTKGEQRWSLQ
;
A
#
# COMPACT_ATOMS: atom_id res chain seq x y z
N MET A 1 13.82 -5.13 -85.85
CA MET A 1 14.09 -3.76 -85.35
C MET A 1 14.12 -3.90 -83.83
N ALA A 2 15.26 -3.76 -83.13
CA ALA A 2 15.97 -2.51 -82.82
C ALA A 2 15.08 -1.52 -82.03
N SER A 3 15.50 -0.87 -80.94
CA SER A 3 16.74 -0.86 -80.13
C SER A 3 16.48 -0.02 -78.85
N SER A 4 17.03 -0.36 -77.67
CA SER A 4 18.19 0.28 -77.00
C SER A 4 18.09 1.76 -76.52
N SER A 5 18.82 2.05 -75.43
CA SER A 5 19.27 3.34 -74.84
C SER A 5 18.22 4.26 -74.16
N ARG A 6 18.35 4.76 -72.90
CA ARG A 6 19.46 5.04 -71.93
C ARG A 6 20.09 6.45 -72.04
N ALA A 7 20.54 6.99 -70.90
CA ALA A 7 21.28 8.26 -70.60
C ALA A 7 20.42 9.37 -69.95
N ALA A 8 20.85 10.13 -68.93
CA ALA A 8 22.11 10.09 -68.15
C ALA A 8 22.02 10.84 -66.79
N GLU A 9 22.85 10.42 -65.82
CA GLU A 9 23.46 11.23 -64.73
C GLU A 9 24.93 11.57 -65.16
N PRO A 10 25.83 12.26 -64.40
CA PRO A 10 25.78 12.79 -63.03
C PRO A 10 26.28 14.27 -62.98
N PRO A 11 27.13 14.85 -62.06
CA PRO A 11 28.18 14.28 -61.18
C PRO A 11 28.09 14.60 -59.66
N VAL A 12 28.92 13.88 -58.90
CA VAL A 12 29.26 14.04 -57.47
C VAL A 12 30.64 14.71 -57.33
N ASN A 13 30.90 15.42 -56.23
CA ASN A 13 32.19 15.49 -55.50
C ASN A 13 31.91 16.13 -54.12
N GLU A 14 32.16 15.52 -52.96
CA GLU A 14 33.43 15.04 -52.36
C GLU A 14 34.50 16.12 -52.08
N PHE A 15 34.92 16.22 -50.82
CA PHE A 15 36.29 16.22 -50.25
C PHE A 15 36.10 16.09 -48.70
N LEU A 16 36.49 14.99 -48.01
CA LEU A 16 37.86 14.59 -47.56
C LEU A 16 38.45 15.55 -46.50
N ALA A 17 39.15 15.14 -45.42
CA ALA A 17 39.52 13.84 -44.82
C ALA A 17 39.85 14.09 -43.30
N ASP A 18 40.35 13.19 -42.44
CA ASP A 18 40.97 11.87 -42.60
C ASP A 18 40.80 10.95 -41.35
N ALA A 19 41.26 9.70 -41.51
CA ALA A 19 41.30 8.52 -40.67
C ALA A 19 42.02 8.57 -39.30
N ARG A 20 41.65 7.63 -38.40
CA ARG A 20 42.46 6.41 -38.08
C ARG A 20 41.72 5.38 -37.19
N SER A 21 42.12 4.12 -37.35
CA SER A 21 41.76 2.91 -36.57
C SER A 21 42.25 2.99 -35.10
N VAL A 22 41.77 2.19 -34.12
CA VAL A 22 41.86 0.72 -33.96
C VAL A 22 40.81 0.23 -32.92
N SER A 23 40.55 -1.08 -32.87
CA SER A 23 39.68 -1.86 -31.94
C SER A 23 39.86 -1.59 -30.44
N ASP A 24 38.81 -1.81 -29.62
CA ASP A 24 38.65 -3.09 -28.86
C ASP A 24 37.24 -3.28 -28.24
N GLU A 25 37.03 -4.42 -27.57
CA GLU A 25 35.79 -4.89 -26.93
C GLU A 25 35.37 -4.16 -25.62
N SER A 26 34.24 -4.63 -25.05
CA SER A 26 33.75 -4.51 -23.65
C SER A 26 32.73 -3.39 -23.26
N ASP A 27 31.47 -3.83 -23.19
CA ASP A 27 30.66 -4.02 -21.97
C ASP A 27 30.15 -2.83 -21.11
N SER A 28 29.04 -3.12 -20.42
CA SER A 28 28.32 -2.39 -19.36
C SER A 28 27.58 -1.08 -19.71
N SER A 29 26.27 -1.15 -19.51
CA SER A 29 25.36 -0.02 -19.31
C SER A 29 25.60 0.68 -17.97
N ASN A 30 25.61 2.01 -17.97
CA ASN A 30 25.37 2.81 -16.77
C ASN A 30 24.17 3.74 -17.02
N GLU A 31 23.24 3.76 -16.06
CA GLU A 31 22.17 4.73 -15.96
C GLU A 31 22.73 6.00 -15.31
N GLU A 32 22.72 7.14 -16.01
CA GLU A 32 23.08 8.44 -15.43
C GLU A 32 21.85 9.02 -14.70
N GLY A 33 21.81 8.83 -13.38
CA GLY A 33 20.86 9.47 -12.50
C GLY A 33 21.43 10.75 -11.87
N TRP A 34 20.75 11.88 -12.13
CA TRP A 34 20.67 13.08 -11.28
C TRP A 34 21.90 13.45 -10.43
N GLU A 35 22.89 14.11 -11.03
CA GLU A 35 23.77 15.04 -10.32
C GLU A 35 23.30 16.47 -10.59
N ASP A 36 22.71 17.12 -9.59
CA ASP A 36 22.64 18.58 -9.41
C ASP A 36 22.07 18.86 -8.00
N VAL A 37 22.95 18.87 -6.99
CA VAL A 37 22.65 19.37 -5.64
C VAL A 37 23.60 20.55 -5.41
N GLU A 38 23.07 21.78 -5.48
CA GLU A 38 23.77 22.93 -4.91
C GLU A 38 23.70 22.85 -3.38
N PRO A 39 24.77 23.19 -2.65
CA PRO A 39 24.74 23.19 -1.19
C PRO A 39 23.93 24.39 -0.68
N GLU A 40 22.78 24.12 -0.06
CA GLU A 40 22.04 25.12 0.70
C GLU A 40 22.82 25.49 1.97
N ASP A 41 23.01 26.78 2.22
CA ASP A 41 23.69 27.32 3.40
C ASP A 41 22.64 27.57 4.50
N ASP A 42 22.35 26.52 5.29
CA ASP A 42 21.33 26.46 6.37
C ASP A 42 21.64 27.36 7.59
N SER A 43 21.87 28.65 7.34
CA SER A 43 22.09 29.67 8.38
C SER A 43 20.76 30.28 8.85
N GLN A 44 20.09 29.61 9.80
CA GLN A 44 18.92 30.19 10.47
C GLN A 44 19.34 31.26 11.50
N PRO A 45 18.75 32.48 11.44
CA PRO A 45 19.08 33.55 12.38
C PRO A 45 18.48 33.28 13.77
N VAL A 46 19.27 33.55 14.83
CA VAL A 46 18.92 33.18 16.21
C VAL A 46 19.01 34.35 17.20
N VAL A 47 18.17 34.35 18.23
CA VAL A 47 18.18 35.38 19.28
C VAL A 47 19.19 35.03 20.39
N GLY A 48 19.91 36.02 20.91
CA GLY A 48 20.88 35.84 22.00
C GLY A 48 20.33 35.20 23.29
N LEU A 49 21.24 34.61 24.08
CA LEU A 49 20.93 34.14 25.44
C LEU A 49 20.88 35.29 26.46
N PHE A 50 21.72 36.32 26.27
CA PHE A 50 21.93 37.44 27.21
C PHE A 50 21.37 38.78 26.73
N SER A 51 20.82 38.85 25.52
CA SER A 51 20.23 40.07 24.95
C SER A 51 19.28 39.73 23.79
N ASP A 52 18.38 40.67 23.47
CA ASP A 52 17.44 40.57 22.33
C ASP A 52 18.13 40.81 20.95
N VAL A 53 19.46 40.66 20.87
CA VAL A 53 20.22 40.77 19.61
C VAL A 53 20.03 39.50 18.79
N VAL A 54 19.76 39.66 17.50
CA VAL A 54 19.69 38.57 16.53
C VAL A 54 21.05 38.36 15.89
N PHE A 55 21.53 37.13 15.90
CA PHE A 55 22.76 36.64 15.30
C PHE A 55 22.45 35.89 14.00
N PRO A 56 23.37 35.86 13.02
CA PRO A 56 23.16 35.12 11.77
C PRO A 56 23.11 33.60 11.97
N ASP A 57 23.74 33.09 13.04
CA ASP A 57 23.86 31.67 13.34
C ASP A 57 24.17 31.42 14.83
N VAL A 58 23.99 30.17 15.29
CA VAL A 58 24.22 29.76 16.68
C VAL A 58 25.70 29.86 17.10
N ARG A 59 26.66 29.58 16.20
CA ARG A 59 28.10 29.64 16.51
C ARG A 59 28.51 31.08 16.81
N SER A 60 28.04 32.05 16.02
CA SER A 60 28.22 33.49 16.24
C SER A 60 27.65 33.95 17.58
N MET A 61 26.45 33.45 17.95
CA MET A 61 25.83 33.75 19.24
C MET A 61 26.61 33.16 20.42
N LEU A 62 27.06 31.91 20.33
CA LEU A 62 27.86 31.24 21.37
C LEU A 62 29.21 31.94 21.59
N LYS A 63 29.86 32.38 20.51
CA LYS A 63 31.10 33.14 20.57
C LYS A 63 30.92 34.45 21.35
N GLU A 64 29.85 35.20 21.09
CA GLU A 64 29.57 36.42 21.85
C GLU A 64 29.28 36.13 23.33
N CYS A 65 28.52 35.09 23.65
CA CYS A 65 28.28 34.68 25.03
C CYS A 65 29.59 34.34 25.78
N LYS A 66 30.53 33.68 25.10
CA LYS A 66 31.85 33.35 25.65
C LYS A 66 32.74 34.59 25.84
N GLU A 67 32.78 35.50 24.86
CA GLU A 67 33.65 36.68 24.89
C GLU A 67 33.14 37.82 25.79
N LYS A 68 31.81 38.07 25.84
CA LYS A 68 31.22 39.20 26.59
C LYS A 68 30.61 38.81 27.93
N ASN A 69 29.98 37.62 28.01
CA ASN A 69 29.26 37.17 29.19
C ASN A 69 30.01 36.09 29.99
N ASN A 70 31.19 35.66 29.52
CA ASN A 70 31.98 34.57 30.10
C ASN A 70 31.14 33.28 30.28
N PHE A 71 30.23 33.03 29.34
CA PHE A 71 29.30 31.90 29.35
C PHE A 71 29.60 30.96 28.18
N ASP A 72 29.97 29.72 28.49
CA ASP A 72 30.39 28.71 27.52
C ASP A 72 29.46 27.50 27.61
N LEU A 73 28.42 27.49 26.76
CA LEU A 73 27.34 26.49 26.82
C LEU A 73 27.87 25.06 26.66
N VAL A 74 28.74 24.85 25.67
CA VAL A 74 29.35 23.54 25.35
C VAL A 74 30.16 23.01 26.52
N LYS A 75 30.95 23.90 27.15
CA LYS A 75 31.68 23.53 28.36
C LYS A 75 30.75 23.18 29.52
N ILE A 76 29.68 23.94 29.73
CA ILE A 76 28.72 23.69 30.84
C ILE A 76 27.96 22.38 30.63
N GLN A 77 27.55 22.05 29.39
CA GLN A 77 26.95 20.75 29.05
C GLN A 77 27.87 19.59 29.44
N LYS A 78 29.15 19.68 29.09
CA LYS A 78 30.17 18.66 29.37
C LYS A 78 30.58 18.58 30.85
N ASP A 79 30.72 19.72 31.52
CA ASP A 79 31.13 19.78 32.94
C ASP A 79 30.01 19.30 33.89
N LEU A 80 28.73 19.33 33.46
CA LEU A 80 27.56 18.96 34.27
C LEU A 80 26.80 17.70 33.80
N ASP A 81 27.24 17.05 32.72
CA ASP A 81 26.59 15.86 32.13
C ASP A 81 25.10 16.12 31.85
N LEU A 82 24.85 17.11 30.97
CA LEU A 82 23.51 17.56 30.58
C LEU A 82 23.03 16.81 29.33
N ASP A 83 21.83 16.25 29.39
CA ASP A 83 21.15 15.75 28.20
C ASP A 83 20.50 16.89 27.39
N PHE A 84 19.82 16.53 26.30
CA PHE A 84 19.12 17.48 25.44
C PHE A 84 18.05 18.30 26.19
N LEU A 85 17.25 17.67 27.04
CA LEU A 85 16.20 18.33 27.81
C LEU A 85 16.79 19.22 28.92
N ASP A 86 17.88 18.79 29.55
CA ASP A 86 18.63 19.60 30.49
C ASP A 86 19.28 20.83 29.83
N THR A 87 19.71 20.70 28.57
CA THR A 87 20.24 21.82 27.78
C THR A 87 19.13 22.84 27.47
N ILE A 88 17.94 22.37 27.08
CA ILE A 88 16.75 23.23 26.91
C ILE A 88 16.44 23.97 28.22
N LYS A 89 16.43 23.25 29.35
CA LYS A 89 16.22 23.85 30.69
C LYS A 89 17.27 24.91 31.01
N LEU A 90 18.55 24.65 30.73
CA LEU A 90 19.64 25.61 30.94
C LEU A 90 19.47 26.88 30.09
N VAL A 91 19.14 26.74 28.79
CA VAL A 91 18.91 27.88 27.88
C VAL A 91 17.74 28.75 28.36
N ASN A 92 16.61 28.13 28.70
CA ASN A 92 15.43 28.83 29.21
C ASN A 92 15.66 29.45 30.60
N TYR A 93 16.41 28.79 31.48
CA TYR A 93 16.83 29.35 32.77
C TYR A 93 17.67 30.63 32.58
N VAL A 94 18.71 30.58 31.74
CA VAL A 94 19.57 31.74 31.43
C VAL A 94 18.75 32.91 30.89
N ARG A 95 17.90 32.68 29.89
CA ARG A 95 17.03 33.73 29.33
C ARG A 95 16.01 34.26 30.34
N THR A 96 15.50 33.42 31.25
CA THR A 96 14.59 33.84 32.33
C THR A 96 15.28 34.76 33.34
N GLU A 97 16.48 34.40 33.79
CA GLU A 97 17.30 35.19 34.71
C GLU A 97 17.70 36.54 34.08
N VAL A 98 18.12 36.53 32.81
CA VAL A 98 18.45 37.74 32.04
C VAL A 98 17.24 38.68 31.93
N LYS A 99 16.05 38.13 31.64
CA LYS A 99 14.78 38.89 31.59
C LYS A 99 14.34 39.42 32.96
N ALA A 100 14.74 38.76 34.05
CA ALA A 100 14.58 39.25 35.42
C ALA A 100 15.63 40.31 35.82
N GLY A 101 16.61 40.60 34.96
CA GLY A 101 17.67 41.58 35.16
C GLY A 101 18.99 41.01 35.69
N ASN A 102 19.11 39.69 35.85
CA ASN A 102 20.35 39.03 36.26
C ASN A 102 21.22 38.69 35.03
N GLN A 103 22.27 39.48 34.82
CA GLN A 103 23.25 39.29 33.74
C GLN A 103 24.36 38.27 34.06
N SER A 104 24.26 37.54 35.18
CA SER A 104 25.20 36.49 35.59
C SER A 104 24.45 35.37 36.33
N PRO A 105 23.68 34.53 35.60
CA PRO A 105 22.94 33.40 36.16
C PRO A 105 23.88 32.35 36.77
N ASP A 106 23.48 31.77 37.90
CA ASP A 106 24.27 30.76 38.60
C ASP A 106 24.05 29.37 38.00
N VAL A 107 25.00 28.96 37.17
CA VAL A 107 25.03 27.67 36.48
C VAL A 107 26.03 26.69 37.09
N SER A 108 26.38 26.86 38.37
CA SER A 108 27.37 26.02 39.07
C SER A 108 26.93 24.58 39.33
N SER A 109 25.65 24.25 39.17
CA SER A 109 25.16 22.86 39.24
C SER A 109 23.80 22.69 38.55
N LYS A 110 23.56 21.48 38.01
CA LYS A 110 22.31 21.04 37.37
C LYS A 110 21.06 21.33 38.21
N ALA A 111 21.18 21.24 39.54
CA ALA A 111 20.08 21.50 40.49
C ALA A 111 19.54 22.96 40.46
N LYS A 112 20.26 23.91 39.85
CA LYS A 112 19.83 25.32 39.74
C LYS A 112 18.74 25.54 38.67
N PHE A 113 18.72 24.69 37.65
CA PHE A 113 17.83 24.77 36.49
C PHE A 113 17.06 23.45 36.23
N ALA A 114 17.06 22.52 37.19
CA ALA A 114 16.39 21.22 37.05
C ALA A 114 14.85 21.29 37.01
N ASP A 115 14.24 22.41 37.41
CA ASP A 115 12.79 22.59 37.48
C ASP A 115 12.14 22.50 36.09
N ASP A 116 11.04 21.74 35.98
CA ASP A 116 10.30 21.53 34.73
C ASP A 116 9.65 22.81 34.18
N VAL A 117 9.55 23.88 34.98
CA VAL A 117 9.15 25.21 34.48
C VAL A 117 10.04 25.70 33.34
N TYR A 118 11.31 25.28 33.29
CA TYR A 118 12.27 25.65 32.24
C TYR A 118 12.19 24.76 30.98
N LEU A 119 11.32 23.75 30.95
CA LEU A 119 10.97 23.06 29.68
C LEU A 119 10.06 23.91 28.79
N LYS A 120 9.46 24.98 29.33
CA LYS A 120 8.69 25.93 28.53
C LYS A 120 9.62 26.98 27.90
N PRO A 121 9.64 27.13 26.57
CA PRO A 121 10.42 28.15 25.89
C PRO A 121 10.13 29.57 26.40
N VAL A 122 11.19 30.38 26.55
CA VAL A 122 11.08 31.81 26.93
C VAL A 122 10.71 32.68 25.72
N LEU A 123 11.04 32.20 24.51
CA LEU A 123 10.70 32.78 23.22
C LEU A 123 9.74 31.84 22.48
N GLU A 124 8.82 32.40 21.70
CA GLU A 124 8.04 31.63 20.72
C GLU A 124 8.94 31.40 19.49
N ASP A 125 8.85 30.20 18.88
CA ASP A 125 9.65 29.76 17.71
C ASP A 125 11.18 29.90 17.89
N ASP A 126 11.68 29.37 19.01
CA ASP A 126 13.07 29.53 19.48
C ASP A 126 14.06 28.64 18.71
N ALA A 127 14.54 29.14 17.56
CA ALA A 127 15.52 28.47 16.69
C ALA A 127 16.75 27.88 17.43
N VAL A 128 17.21 28.49 18.53
CA VAL A 128 18.33 27.96 19.32
C VAL A 128 18.04 26.59 19.91
N LEU A 129 16.78 26.30 20.29
CA LEU A 129 16.39 25.03 20.91
C LEU A 129 16.33 23.87 19.91
N TYR A 130 16.15 24.16 18.62
CA TYR A 130 16.12 23.15 17.56
C TYR A 130 17.52 22.78 17.07
N SER A 131 18.44 23.75 17.01
CA SER A 131 19.84 23.54 16.62
C SER A 131 20.77 23.16 17.78
N LEU A 132 20.26 22.62 18.90
CA LEU A 132 21.10 22.26 20.05
C LEU A 132 21.98 21.04 19.79
N ASP A 133 21.53 20.10 18.96
CA ASP A 133 22.27 18.89 18.65
C ASP A 133 23.49 19.19 17.75
N ASP A 134 23.33 20.10 16.77
CA ASP A 134 24.37 20.54 15.84
C ASP A 134 25.57 21.24 16.53
N ILE A 135 25.39 21.70 17.78
CA ILE A 135 26.44 22.40 18.54
C ILE A 135 27.60 21.45 18.94
N ASN A 136 27.34 20.14 19.04
CA ASN A 136 28.31 19.18 19.57
C ASN A 136 29.28 18.60 18.53
N GLU A 137 28.99 18.69 17.22
CA GLU A 137 29.81 18.03 16.20
C GLU A 137 31.15 18.77 15.90
N ASP A 138 31.22 20.08 16.11
CA ASP A 138 32.32 20.94 15.63
C ASP A 138 33.43 21.28 16.64
N GLN A 139 33.46 20.69 17.84
CA GLN A 139 34.56 20.87 18.82
C GLN A 139 35.41 19.62 19.03
N SER A 140 35.80 18.98 17.92
CA SER A 140 36.98 18.11 17.90
C SER A 140 38.28 18.92 17.78
N GLU A 141 38.72 19.54 18.89
CA GLU A 141 40.14 19.93 19.00
C GLU A 141 41.02 18.67 18.84
N GLU A 142 41.97 18.67 17.89
CA GLU A 142 42.78 17.49 17.55
C GLU A 142 43.43 16.80 18.76
N PRO A 143 43.08 15.53 19.06
CA PRO A 143 43.86 14.69 19.94
C PRO A 143 44.84 13.84 19.12
N ALA A 144 46.09 13.86 19.55
CA ALA A 144 47.24 13.21 18.93
C ALA A 144 47.01 11.80 18.35
N ALA A 145 47.33 11.65 17.05
CA ALA A 145 47.96 10.48 16.44
C ALA A 145 47.58 9.06 16.97
N GLY A 146 46.31 8.67 16.84
CA GLY A 146 45.94 7.26 16.68
C GLY A 146 46.03 6.86 15.20
N THR A 147 46.45 5.64 14.90
CA THR A 147 46.53 5.15 13.51
C THR A 147 45.13 4.99 12.90
N GLU A 148 45.03 5.12 11.57
CA GLU A 148 43.76 4.98 10.84
C GLU A 148 43.02 3.67 11.16
N ALA A 149 43.78 2.60 11.41
CA ALA A 149 43.25 1.31 11.86
C ALA A 149 42.57 1.37 13.23
N GLU A 150 43.07 2.17 14.18
CA GLU A 150 42.49 2.30 15.53
C GLU A 150 41.18 3.10 15.50
N ARG A 151 41.11 4.17 14.69
CA ARG A 151 39.85 4.89 14.43
C ARG A 151 38.80 3.98 13.81
N LYS A 152 39.20 3.20 12.79
CA LYS A 152 38.31 2.28 12.08
C LYS A 152 37.84 1.12 12.96
N VAL A 153 38.66 0.65 13.90
CA VAL A 153 38.24 -0.32 14.93
C VAL A 153 37.22 0.30 15.88
N LEU A 154 37.37 1.57 16.26
CA LEU A 154 36.43 2.26 17.15
C LEU A 154 35.09 2.52 16.46
N GLU A 155 35.10 3.00 15.20
CA GLU A 155 33.89 3.12 14.35
C GLU A 155 33.18 1.77 14.20
N LEU A 156 33.92 0.69 13.90
CA LEU A 156 33.34 -0.64 13.75
C LEU A 156 32.78 -1.19 15.07
N GLN A 157 33.36 -0.83 16.22
CA GLN A 157 32.82 -1.16 17.54
C GLN A 157 31.53 -0.40 17.82
N GLU A 158 31.48 0.90 17.54
CA GLU A 158 30.29 1.73 17.74
C GLU A 158 29.15 1.32 16.78
N GLN A 159 29.47 1.00 15.52
CA GLN A 159 28.52 0.40 14.58
C GLN A 159 28.00 -0.95 15.09
N LEU A 160 28.86 -1.81 15.66
CA LEU A 160 28.44 -3.08 16.26
C LEU A 160 27.50 -2.87 17.45
N GLU A 161 27.75 -1.87 18.29
CA GLU A 161 26.94 -1.58 19.47
C GLU A 161 25.59 -0.93 19.10
N ARG A 162 25.57 -0.02 18.11
CA ARG A 162 24.33 0.48 17.49
C ARG A 162 23.52 -0.65 16.85
N LEU A 163 24.17 -1.55 16.10
CA LEU A 163 23.51 -2.69 15.44
C LEU A 163 23.00 -3.72 16.47
N GLN A 164 23.72 -3.98 17.55
CA GLN A 164 23.26 -4.81 18.66
C GLN A 164 22.06 -4.18 19.38
N THR A 165 22.06 -2.86 19.57
CA THR A 165 20.94 -2.13 20.18
C THR A 165 19.70 -2.23 19.29
N GLN A 166 19.79 -1.86 18.00
CA GLN A 166 18.72 -2.02 17.03
C GLN A 166 18.23 -3.47 16.93
N PHE A 167 19.13 -4.47 16.97
CA PHE A 167 18.73 -5.88 16.93
C PHE A 167 18.01 -6.31 18.22
N SER A 168 18.35 -5.71 19.37
CA SER A 168 17.67 -5.96 20.64
C SER A 168 16.28 -5.33 20.69
N GLU A 169 16.13 -4.11 20.16
CA GLU A 169 14.86 -3.40 20.01
C GLU A 169 13.97 -4.10 18.99
N TYR A 170 14.51 -4.47 17.83
CA TYR A 170 13.80 -5.26 16.83
C TYR A 170 13.35 -6.61 17.41
N ARG A 171 14.20 -7.30 18.18
CA ARG A 171 13.81 -8.55 18.84
C ARG A 171 12.72 -8.33 19.89
N LEU A 172 12.75 -7.21 20.63
CA LEU A 172 11.72 -6.87 21.61
C LEU A 172 10.39 -6.53 20.91
N ALA A 173 10.41 -5.77 19.82
CA ALA A 173 9.25 -5.44 19.01
C ALA A 173 8.66 -6.67 18.31
N VAL A 174 9.50 -7.57 17.78
CA VAL A 174 9.08 -8.87 17.25
C VAL A 174 8.51 -9.75 18.36
N GLN A 175 9.09 -9.75 19.56
CA GLN A 175 8.54 -10.50 20.69
C GLN A 175 7.19 -9.94 21.16
N GLN A 176 7.03 -8.62 21.24
CA GLN A 176 5.74 -7.99 21.55
C GLN A 176 4.69 -8.26 20.45
N SER A 177 5.08 -8.19 19.18
CA SER A 177 4.22 -8.54 18.04
C SER A 177 3.80 -10.02 18.07
N LEU A 178 4.72 -10.93 18.42
CA LEU A 178 4.44 -12.35 18.60
C LEU A 178 3.57 -12.61 19.83
N ASP A 179 3.80 -11.94 20.96
CA ASP A 179 2.96 -12.05 22.16
C ASP A 179 1.55 -11.49 21.89
N ASP A 180 1.41 -10.40 21.13
CA ASP A 180 0.10 -9.86 20.68
C ASP A 180 -0.61 -10.78 19.67
N GLN A 181 0.14 -11.45 18.79
CA GLN A 181 -0.40 -12.47 17.88
C GLN A 181 -0.83 -13.73 18.66
N LEU A 182 -0.01 -14.22 19.58
CA LEU A 182 -0.31 -15.36 20.45
C LEU A 182 -1.53 -15.07 21.34
N ASN A 183 -1.63 -13.87 21.93
CA ASN A 183 -2.83 -13.46 22.68
C ASN A 183 -4.08 -13.40 21.80
N LYS A 184 -3.98 -13.03 20.52
CA LYS A 184 -5.09 -13.08 19.56
C LYS A 184 -5.43 -14.51 19.12
N GLU A 185 -4.44 -15.39 19.00
CA GLU A 185 -4.64 -16.81 18.69
C GLU A 185 -5.22 -17.59 19.86
N ASP A 186 -4.76 -17.37 21.11
CA ASP A 186 -5.34 -17.98 22.32
C ASP A 186 -6.82 -17.61 22.49
N VAL A 187 -7.23 -16.39 22.10
CA VAL A 187 -8.66 -15.98 22.05
C VAL A 187 -9.42 -16.66 20.91
N LYS A 188 -8.77 -17.05 19.80
CA LYS A 188 -9.37 -17.85 18.72
C LYS A 188 -9.40 -19.36 19.03
N LEU A 189 -8.51 -19.85 19.90
CA LEU A 189 -8.32 -21.28 20.20
C LEU A 189 -9.29 -21.85 21.23
N GLU A 190 -10.09 -21.02 21.92
CA GLU A 190 -11.23 -21.43 22.77
C GLU A 190 -12.48 -21.74 21.90
N PRO A 191 -12.77 -23.01 21.53
CA PRO A 191 -13.76 -23.32 20.49
C PRO A 191 -15.22 -23.24 21.02
N GLY A 192 -15.41 -22.78 22.25
CA GLY A 192 -16.62 -22.97 23.04
C GLY A 192 -17.42 -21.71 23.36
N GLU A 193 -16.85 -20.51 23.29
CA GLU A 193 -17.53 -19.27 23.71
C GLU A 193 -17.99 -18.40 22.53
N ASN A 194 -17.13 -18.19 21.53
CA ASN A 194 -17.45 -17.25 20.45
C ASN A 194 -18.66 -17.71 19.60
N ALA A 195 -18.81 -19.03 19.40
CA ALA A 195 -19.97 -19.63 18.73
C ALA A 195 -21.30 -19.55 19.52
N LYS A 196 -21.30 -19.09 20.78
CA LYS A 196 -22.51 -18.89 21.61
C LYS A 196 -22.99 -17.44 21.65
N ARG A 197 -22.23 -16.47 21.11
CA ARG A 197 -22.65 -15.06 21.05
C ARG A 197 -23.77 -14.87 20.01
N PRO A 198 -24.67 -13.88 20.21
CA PRO A 198 -25.64 -13.50 19.19
C PRO A 198 -24.96 -13.19 17.85
N VAL A 199 -25.62 -13.53 16.74
CA VAL A 199 -25.13 -13.23 15.37
C VAL A 199 -24.86 -11.72 15.22
N LYS A 200 -25.78 -10.89 15.72
CA LYS A 200 -25.69 -9.42 15.64
C LYS A 200 -24.40 -8.88 16.26
N ASP A 201 -24.11 -9.27 17.50
CA ASP A 201 -22.93 -8.82 18.23
C ASP A 201 -21.63 -9.23 17.49
N ARG A 202 -21.58 -10.45 16.94
CA ARG A 202 -20.45 -10.93 16.13
C ARG A 202 -20.25 -10.15 14.82
N LEU A 203 -21.35 -9.67 14.21
CA LEU A 203 -21.28 -8.84 13.01
C LEU A 203 -20.88 -7.40 13.34
N GLU A 204 -21.32 -6.85 14.49
CA GLU A 204 -20.91 -5.53 14.98
C GLU A 204 -19.41 -5.50 15.36
N ASP A 205 -18.92 -6.54 16.04
CA ASP A 205 -17.48 -6.71 16.34
C ASP A 205 -16.67 -6.78 15.02
N ALA A 206 -17.10 -7.60 14.05
CA ALA A 206 -16.40 -7.77 12.76
C ALA A 206 -16.41 -6.50 11.89
N ASP A 207 -17.48 -5.70 11.95
CA ASP A 207 -17.54 -4.37 11.34
C ASP A 207 -16.55 -3.41 12.01
N ALA A 208 -16.48 -3.40 13.34
CA ALA A 208 -15.57 -2.54 14.08
C ALA A 208 -14.10 -2.86 13.79
N ASP A 209 -13.73 -4.15 13.75
CA ASP A 209 -12.39 -4.60 13.37
C ASP A 209 -12.04 -4.19 11.93
N TYR A 210 -12.97 -4.35 10.99
CA TYR A 210 -12.83 -3.91 9.60
C TYR A 210 -12.57 -2.39 9.50
N PHE A 211 -13.42 -1.54 10.09
CA PHE A 211 -13.20 -0.09 10.00
C PHE A 211 -11.94 0.38 10.76
N THR A 212 -11.48 -0.40 11.75
CA THR A 212 -10.24 -0.15 12.48
C THR A 212 -9.01 -0.50 11.64
N SER A 213 -9.02 -1.59 10.85
CA SER A 213 -7.90 -1.91 9.95
C SER A 213 -7.68 -0.79 8.93
N TYR A 214 -8.76 -0.29 8.32
CA TYR A 214 -8.74 0.84 7.38
C TYR A 214 -8.44 2.21 8.03
N ALA A 215 -8.19 2.28 9.34
CA ALA A 215 -7.68 3.50 9.98
C ALA A 215 -6.14 3.62 9.92
N TYR A 216 -5.41 2.53 9.59
CA TYR A 216 -3.95 2.52 9.58
C TYR A 216 -3.37 2.97 8.23
N ASN A 217 -2.35 3.83 8.28
CA ASN A 217 -1.68 4.39 7.10
C ASN A 217 -1.12 3.32 6.15
N THR A 218 -0.64 2.18 6.67
CA THR A 218 0.03 1.12 5.89
C THR A 218 -0.86 0.48 4.84
N ILE A 219 -2.16 0.30 5.11
CA ILE A 219 -3.11 -0.24 4.14
C ILE A 219 -3.35 0.78 3.01
N HIS A 220 -3.55 2.06 3.37
CA HIS A 220 -3.70 3.14 2.39
C HIS A 220 -2.44 3.36 1.55
N GLU A 221 -1.25 3.21 2.15
CA GLU A 221 0.03 3.29 1.44
C GLU A 221 0.18 2.16 0.40
N SER A 222 -0.13 0.92 0.76
CA SER A 222 -0.15 -0.21 -0.17
C SER A 222 -1.13 0.02 -1.32
N MET A 223 -2.36 0.43 -0.99
CA MET A 223 -3.40 0.76 -1.95
C MET A 223 -3.01 1.91 -2.90
N LEU A 224 -2.34 2.96 -2.41
CA LEU A 224 -1.89 4.11 -3.22
C LEU A 224 -0.65 3.78 -4.07
N LYS A 225 0.22 2.88 -3.59
CA LYS A 225 1.38 2.36 -4.36
C LYS A 225 0.98 1.36 -5.45
N ASP A 226 -0.21 0.77 -5.37
CA ASP A 226 -0.81 0.04 -6.49
C ASP A 226 -1.18 1.01 -7.61
N ALA A 227 -0.21 1.22 -8.51
CA ALA A 227 -0.36 2.06 -9.68
C ALA A 227 -1.38 1.50 -10.67
N ILE A 228 -1.50 0.18 -10.83
CA ILE A 228 -2.45 -0.44 -11.75
C ILE A 228 -3.89 -0.10 -11.35
N ARG A 229 -4.19 -0.23 -10.05
CA ARG A 229 -5.45 0.22 -9.46
C ARG A 229 -5.64 1.72 -9.65
N THR A 230 -4.72 2.51 -9.10
CA THR A 230 -4.92 3.96 -8.91
C THR A 230 -4.92 4.71 -10.25
N ASP A 231 -4.08 4.30 -11.20
CA ASP A 231 -4.04 4.86 -12.54
C ASP A 231 -5.30 4.51 -13.34
N ALA A 232 -5.86 3.30 -13.22
CA ALA A 232 -7.08 2.95 -13.95
C ALA A 232 -8.28 3.85 -13.60
N TYR A 233 -8.45 4.20 -12.32
CA TYR A 233 -9.45 5.19 -11.92
C TYR A 233 -9.10 6.60 -12.43
N ARG A 234 -7.85 7.05 -12.23
CA ARG A 234 -7.37 8.37 -12.68
C ARG A 234 -7.58 8.56 -14.18
N ASP A 235 -7.12 7.59 -14.97
CA ASP A 235 -7.10 7.64 -16.43
C ASP A 235 -8.53 7.62 -16.96
N PHE A 236 -9.42 6.77 -16.43
CA PHE A 236 -10.83 6.82 -16.83
C PHE A 236 -11.45 8.20 -16.55
N VAL A 237 -11.22 8.76 -15.36
CA VAL A 237 -11.75 10.07 -14.94
C VAL A 237 -11.16 11.22 -15.78
N TYR A 238 -9.89 11.16 -16.15
CA TYR A 238 -9.18 12.21 -16.89
C TYR A 238 -9.29 12.12 -18.41
N GLU A 239 -9.44 10.93 -18.98
CA GLU A 239 -9.77 10.74 -20.40
C GLU A 239 -11.25 11.11 -20.65
N ASN A 240 -12.12 10.91 -19.65
CA ASN A 240 -13.56 11.15 -19.76
C ASN A 240 -14.06 12.36 -18.96
N LYS A 241 -13.25 13.42 -18.76
CA LYS A 241 -13.65 14.64 -18.01
C LYS A 241 -14.99 15.24 -18.45
N HIS A 242 -15.36 15.08 -19.72
CA HIS A 242 -16.64 15.53 -20.28
C HIS A 242 -17.86 14.83 -19.66
N LEU A 243 -17.72 13.64 -19.06
CA LEU A 243 -18.75 12.94 -18.30
C LEU A 243 -18.89 13.48 -16.87
N PHE A 244 -17.77 13.86 -16.25
CA PHE A 244 -17.70 14.36 -14.86
C PHE A 244 -18.00 15.85 -14.75
N LYS A 245 -17.77 16.62 -15.81
CA LYS A 245 -17.94 18.07 -15.79
C LYS A 245 -19.36 18.48 -15.39
N ASP A 246 -19.45 19.41 -14.44
CA ASP A 246 -20.68 19.97 -13.89
C ASP A 246 -21.61 18.95 -13.17
N LYS A 247 -21.12 17.72 -12.89
CA LYS A 247 -21.87 16.64 -12.25
C LYS A 247 -21.75 16.57 -10.73
N VAL A 248 -22.70 15.91 -10.09
CA VAL A 248 -22.63 15.48 -8.69
C VAL A 248 -22.15 14.03 -8.62
N VAL A 249 -21.03 13.80 -7.93
CA VAL A 249 -20.39 12.48 -7.77
C VAL A 249 -20.49 12.02 -6.32
N LEU A 250 -20.75 10.73 -6.11
CA LEU A 250 -20.64 10.06 -4.81
C LEU A 250 -19.43 9.11 -4.84
N ASP A 251 -18.53 9.26 -3.88
CA ASP A 251 -17.37 8.38 -3.66
C ASP A 251 -17.66 7.51 -2.42
N VAL A 252 -17.90 6.21 -2.63
CA VAL A 252 -18.33 5.27 -1.57
C VAL A 252 -17.14 4.48 -1.06
N GLY A 253 -16.81 4.63 0.23
CA GLY A 253 -15.57 4.12 0.81
C GLY A 253 -14.37 4.93 0.35
N CYS A 254 -14.44 6.25 0.48
CA CYS A 254 -13.48 7.14 -0.16
C CYS A 254 -12.05 7.04 0.39
N GLY A 255 -11.83 6.41 1.56
CA GLY A 255 -10.53 6.29 2.20
C GLY A 255 -9.87 7.66 2.39
N THR A 256 -8.68 7.83 1.80
CA THR A 256 -7.92 9.11 1.78
C THR A 256 -8.52 10.21 0.90
N GLY A 257 -9.58 9.93 0.13
CA GLY A 257 -10.23 10.87 -0.78
C GLY A 257 -9.58 10.99 -2.17
N ILE A 258 -8.63 10.11 -2.53
CA ILE A 258 -7.88 10.19 -3.79
C ILE A 258 -8.79 10.18 -5.04
N LEU A 259 -9.82 9.32 -5.06
CA LEU A 259 -10.76 9.23 -6.18
C LEU A 259 -11.66 10.47 -6.28
N SER A 260 -12.11 10.98 -5.13
CA SER A 260 -12.79 12.27 -5.02
C SER A 260 -11.96 13.42 -5.59
N MET A 261 -10.66 13.46 -5.30
CA MET A 261 -9.75 14.49 -5.84
C MET A 261 -9.58 14.39 -7.36
N PHE A 262 -9.52 13.19 -7.94
CA PHE A 262 -9.55 13.02 -9.39
C PHE A 262 -10.87 13.55 -9.99
N CYS A 263 -12.01 13.25 -9.38
CA CYS A 263 -13.31 13.72 -9.85
C CYS A 263 -13.43 15.26 -9.79
N ALA A 264 -12.94 15.89 -8.71
CA ALA A 264 -12.89 17.34 -8.60
C ALA A 264 -11.98 17.97 -9.68
N LYS A 265 -10.76 17.43 -9.90
CA LYS A 265 -9.83 17.86 -10.97
C LYS A 265 -10.31 17.51 -12.39
N ALA A 266 -11.35 16.71 -12.53
CA ALA A 266 -12.07 16.48 -13.79
C ALA A 266 -13.19 17.51 -14.05
N GLY A 267 -13.52 18.36 -13.07
CA GLY A 267 -14.54 19.40 -13.17
C GLY A 267 -15.91 19.02 -12.62
N ALA A 268 -15.99 18.02 -11.73
CA ALA A 268 -17.21 17.73 -10.98
C ALA A 268 -17.69 19.00 -10.25
N LYS A 269 -19.01 19.25 -10.30
CA LYS A 269 -19.65 20.37 -9.59
C LYS A 269 -19.63 20.17 -8.08
N LYS A 270 -19.77 18.92 -7.65
CA LYS A 270 -19.69 18.50 -6.25
C LYS A 270 -19.27 17.04 -6.18
N VAL A 271 -18.42 16.70 -5.22
CA VAL A 271 -18.14 15.33 -4.82
C VAL A 271 -18.58 15.15 -3.37
N ILE A 272 -19.28 14.06 -3.08
CA ILE A 272 -19.65 13.67 -1.72
C ILE A 272 -18.87 12.39 -1.41
N SER A 273 -17.98 12.47 -0.43
CA SER A 273 -17.03 11.41 -0.10
C SER A 273 -17.48 10.76 1.20
N VAL A 274 -17.84 9.47 1.17
CA VAL A 274 -18.42 8.77 2.33
C VAL A 274 -17.46 7.68 2.78
N ASP A 275 -17.06 7.73 4.05
CA ASP A 275 -16.31 6.65 4.71
C ASP A 275 -16.69 6.59 6.20
N ASN A 276 -16.64 5.40 6.79
CA ASN A 276 -16.97 5.18 8.20
C ASN A 276 -15.71 5.12 9.10
N SER A 277 -14.55 4.81 8.53
CA SER A 277 -13.28 4.75 9.25
C SER A 277 -12.79 6.15 9.68
N ASN A 278 -11.90 6.20 10.67
CA ASN A 278 -11.24 7.44 11.13
C ASN A 278 -10.41 8.11 10.01
N ILE A 279 -10.06 7.38 8.93
CA ILE A 279 -9.34 7.95 7.79
C ILE A 279 -10.08 9.14 7.13
N ILE A 280 -11.41 9.23 7.27
CA ILE A 280 -12.21 10.35 6.77
C ILE A 280 -11.79 11.71 7.37
N ASP A 281 -11.19 11.69 8.57
CA ASP A 281 -10.71 12.89 9.24
C ASP A 281 -9.38 13.37 8.58
N ARG A 282 -8.47 12.44 8.26
CA ARG A 282 -7.30 12.69 7.39
C ARG A 282 -7.69 13.12 5.98
N ALA A 283 -8.74 12.53 5.40
CA ALA A 283 -9.23 12.90 4.07
C ALA A 283 -9.73 14.36 4.02
N ARG A 284 -10.28 14.90 5.11
CA ARG A 284 -10.63 16.34 5.19
C ARG A 284 -9.39 17.24 5.20
N GLU A 285 -8.36 16.86 5.94
CA GLU A 285 -7.07 17.58 5.95
C GLU A 285 -6.47 17.59 4.53
N ILE A 286 -6.33 16.41 3.90
CA ILE A 286 -5.80 16.26 2.53
C ILE A 286 -6.59 17.09 1.49
N VAL A 287 -7.93 17.07 1.57
CA VAL A 287 -8.81 17.84 0.67
C VAL A 287 -8.67 19.35 0.87
N TYR A 288 -8.47 19.79 2.11
CA TYR A 288 -8.22 21.19 2.45
C TYR A 288 -6.84 21.65 1.93
N ASP A 289 -5.79 20.88 2.18
CA ASP A 289 -4.41 21.17 1.76
C ASP A 289 -4.22 21.18 0.22
N ASN A 290 -5.18 20.62 -0.53
CA ASN A 290 -5.21 20.61 -1.99
C ASN A 290 -6.14 21.67 -2.62
N ASP A 291 -6.70 22.60 -1.83
CA ASP A 291 -7.66 23.63 -2.26
C ASP A 291 -8.97 23.06 -2.86
N LEU A 292 -9.41 21.86 -2.45
CA LEU A 292 -10.58 21.17 -3.02
C LEU A 292 -11.83 21.17 -2.11
N GLY A 293 -11.76 21.81 -0.94
CA GLY A 293 -12.85 21.85 0.05
C GLY A 293 -14.16 22.50 -0.43
N ASP A 294 -14.11 23.38 -1.43
CA ASP A 294 -15.32 23.98 -2.04
C ASP A 294 -16.10 22.99 -2.92
N VAL A 295 -15.45 21.91 -3.39
CA VAL A 295 -16.03 20.91 -4.30
C VAL A 295 -16.31 19.60 -3.58
N ILE A 296 -15.42 19.18 -2.68
CA ILE A 296 -15.47 17.87 -2.02
C ILE A 296 -16.05 17.99 -0.60
N THR A 297 -17.06 17.20 -0.28
CA THR A 297 -17.70 17.15 1.05
C THR A 297 -17.51 15.76 1.69
N CYS A 298 -16.64 15.64 2.68
CA CYS A 298 -16.35 14.39 3.38
C CYS A 298 -17.34 14.11 4.53
N VAL A 299 -18.19 13.10 4.36
CA VAL A 299 -19.22 12.65 5.31
C VAL A 299 -18.73 11.39 6.02
N ARG A 300 -18.77 11.40 7.36
CA ARG A 300 -18.42 10.24 8.17
C ARG A 300 -19.65 9.36 8.44
N GLY A 301 -19.57 8.07 8.13
CA GLY A 301 -20.59 7.07 8.46
C GLY A 301 -20.72 5.97 7.40
N LYS A 302 -21.50 4.93 7.70
CA LYS A 302 -21.88 3.89 6.71
C LYS A 302 -22.85 4.48 5.67
N ILE A 303 -22.73 4.09 4.40
CA ILE A 303 -23.56 4.65 3.32
C ILE A 303 -25.06 4.34 3.49
N GLU A 304 -25.35 3.25 4.19
CA GLU A 304 -26.66 2.78 4.62
C GLU A 304 -27.33 3.72 5.63
N GLU A 305 -26.53 4.34 6.50
CA GLU A 305 -26.97 5.12 7.66
C GLU A 305 -26.96 6.64 7.40
N VAL A 306 -26.06 7.11 6.53
CA VAL A 306 -25.96 8.55 6.21
C VAL A 306 -27.05 9.01 5.23
N THR A 307 -27.53 10.23 5.43
CA THR A 307 -28.40 10.94 4.47
C THR A 307 -27.56 11.95 3.70
N LEU A 308 -27.49 11.78 2.38
CA LEU A 308 -26.74 12.71 1.52
C LEU A 308 -27.46 14.07 1.42
N PRO A 309 -26.74 15.18 1.20
CA PRO A 309 -27.32 16.52 1.02
C PRO A 309 -28.00 16.73 -0.36
N VAL A 310 -28.31 15.64 -1.07
CA VAL A 310 -28.93 15.60 -2.40
C VAL A 310 -29.81 14.35 -2.49
N ASP A 311 -30.91 14.42 -3.25
CA ASP A 311 -31.79 13.26 -3.47
C ASP A 311 -31.14 12.22 -4.39
N GLN A 312 -30.36 12.68 -5.39
CA GLN A 312 -29.68 11.83 -6.37
C GLN A 312 -28.31 12.38 -6.78
N VAL A 313 -27.46 11.49 -7.30
CA VAL A 313 -26.14 11.78 -7.89
C VAL A 313 -26.06 11.29 -9.34
N ASP A 314 -25.24 11.93 -10.15
CA ASP A 314 -25.03 11.57 -11.56
C ASP A 314 -24.09 10.36 -11.73
N ILE A 315 -23.12 10.23 -10.82
CA ILE A 315 -22.03 9.25 -10.90
C ILE A 315 -21.77 8.68 -9.50
N ILE A 316 -21.61 7.36 -9.42
CA ILE A 316 -21.02 6.68 -8.26
C ILE A 316 -19.64 6.19 -8.68
N ILE A 317 -18.61 6.61 -7.94
CA ILE A 317 -17.27 6.06 -7.98
C ILE A 317 -17.03 5.30 -6.67
N SER A 318 -16.39 4.14 -6.74
CA SER A 318 -16.05 3.37 -5.54
C SER A 318 -15.00 2.33 -5.87
N GLU A 319 -13.99 2.24 -5.01
CA GLU A 319 -13.09 1.10 -4.96
C GLU A 319 -13.57 0.19 -3.83
N TRP A 320 -14.22 -0.90 -4.21
CA TRP A 320 -14.94 -1.82 -3.32
C TRP A 320 -14.43 -3.25 -3.39
N MET A 321 -13.40 -3.50 -4.20
CA MET A 321 -13.04 -4.85 -4.59
C MET A 321 -12.22 -5.51 -3.48
N GLY A 322 -12.72 -6.62 -2.95
CA GLY A 322 -11.97 -7.46 -2.03
C GLY A 322 -11.08 -8.47 -2.75
N TYR A 323 -10.32 -9.25 -1.98
CA TYR A 323 -9.74 -10.51 -2.46
C TYR A 323 -10.83 -11.42 -3.06
N ALA A 324 -10.49 -12.21 -4.08
CA ALA A 324 -11.47 -12.96 -4.88
C ALA A 324 -12.67 -12.11 -5.38
N LEU A 325 -12.48 -10.80 -5.57
CA LEU A 325 -13.47 -9.73 -5.86
C LEU A 325 -14.50 -9.42 -4.76
N LEU A 326 -15.07 -10.46 -4.13
CA LEU A 326 -16.27 -10.33 -3.28
C LEU A 326 -16.00 -10.52 -1.77
N PHE A 327 -14.74 -10.66 -1.35
CA PHE A 327 -14.36 -10.62 0.07
C PHE A 327 -14.71 -9.26 0.69
N GLU A 328 -14.81 -9.22 2.02
CA GLU A 328 -15.22 -8.05 2.83
C GLU A 328 -16.62 -7.50 2.59
N ALA A 329 -17.35 -8.00 1.57
CA ALA A 329 -18.74 -7.71 1.26
C ALA A 329 -19.09 -6.22 0.97
N MET A 330 -18.09 -5.37 0.70
CA MET A 330 -18.29 -3.93 0.47
C MET A 330 -19.15 -3.60 -0.77
N PHE A 331 -19.26 -4.52 -1.73
CA PHE A 331 -20.11 -4.30 -2.91
C PHE A 331 -21.61 -4.19 -2.59
N ASP A 332 -22.08 -4.76 -1.47
CA ASP A 332 -23.47 -4.57 -1.00
C ASP A 332 -23.76 -3.09 -0.72
N SER A 333 -22.82 -2.39 -0.08
CA SER A 333 -22.90 -0.96 0.22
C SER A 333 -22.92 -0.12 -1.06
N VAL A 334 -22.19 -0.54 -2.09
CA VAL A 334 -22.20 0.09 -3.42
C VAL A 334 -23.52 -0.16 -4.16
N ILE A 335 -24.10 -1.36 -4.06
CA ILE A 335 -25.44 -1.67 -4.58
C ILE A 335 -26.50 -0.83 -3.86
N TYR A 336 -26.44 -0.71 -2.53
CA TYR A 336 -27.34 0.16 -1.78
C TYR A 336 -27.22 1.62 -2.22
N ALA A 337 -25.99 2.13 -2.38
CA ALA A 337 -25.73 3.48 -2.86
C ALA A 337 -26.32 3.71 -4.26
N ARG A 338 -26.14 2.74 -5.17
CA ARG A 338 -26.71 2.75 -6.52
C ARG A 338 -28.23 2.82 -6.48
N ASP A 339 -28.87 1.86 -5.81
CA ASP A 339 -30.33 1.70 -5.83
C ASP A 339 -31.05 2.84 -5.11
N ARG A 340 -30.38 3.51 -4.16
CA ARG A 340 -30.91 4.65 -3.40
C ARG A 340 -30.63 6.00 -4.04
N TYR A 341 -29.41 6.25 -4.50
CA TYR A 341 -28.92 7.59 -4.84
C TYR A 341 -28.55 7.79 -6.31
N LEU A 342 -28.32 6.74 -7.12
CA LEU A 342 -27.95 6.96 -8.52
C LEU A 342 -29.17 7.45 -9.33
N ALA A 343 -29.00 8.53 -10.08
CA ALA A 343 -30.01 9.01 -11.02
C ALA A 343 -30.25 7.98 -12.15
N PRO A 344 -31.46 7.91 -12.75
CA PRO A 344 -31.71 7.06 -13.92
C PRO A 344 -30.76 7.40 -15.08
N GLY A 345 -29.99 6.41 -15.55
CA GLY A 345 -28.93 6.60 -16.55
C GLY A 345 -27.62 7.19 -16.01
N GLY A 346 -27.49 7.31 -14.69
CA GLY A 346 -26.24 7.65 -14.02
C GLY A 346 -25.17 6.56 -14.18
N LEU A 347 -23.93 6.93 -13.92
CA LEU A 347 -22.74 6.12 -14.22
C LEU A 347 -22.15 5.44 -12.98
N MET A 348 -21.90 4.13 -13.06
CA MET A 348 -21.06 3.39 -12.12
C MET A 348 -19.60 3.38 -12.59
N VAL A 349 -18.66 3.67 -11.67
CA VAL A 349 -17.21 3.72 -11.91
C VAL A 349 -16.50 2.88 -10.83
N PRO A 350 -16.03 1.65 -11.14
CA PRO A 350 -16.08 0.96 -12.42
C PRO A 350 -17.50 0.55 -12.83
N SER A 351 -17.65 0.12 -14.08
CA SER A 351 -18.95 -0.19 -14.68
C SER A 351 -19.27 -1.69 -14.71
N HIS A 352 -18.23 -2.52 -14.81
CA HIS A 352 -18.28 -3.96 -14.94
C HIS A 352 -17.08 -4.60 -14.24
N ALA A 353 -17.29 -5.79 -13.69
CA ALA A 353 -16.22 -6.71 -13.30
C ALA A 353 -16.46 -8.08 -13.92
N THR A 354 -15.43 -8.92 -13.99
CA THR A 354 -15.58 -10.35 -14.33
C THR A 354 -14.68 -11.19 -13.43
N LEU A 355 -15.20 -12.30 -12.90
CA LEU A 355 -14.42 -13.31 -12.18
C LEU A 355 -13.96 -14.43 -13.12
N ARG A 356 -12.69 -14.82 -12.97
CA ARG A 356 -12.03 -15.86 -13.78
C ARG A 356 -11.51 -16.99 -12.92
N VAL A 357 -11.51 -18.20 -13.48
CA VAL A 357 -10.93 -19.39 -12.86
C VAL A 357 -9.99 -20.09 -13.84
N ALA A 358 -8.89 -20.62 -13.31
CA ALA A 358 -7.98 -21.51 -14.01
C ALA A 358 -7.53 -22.64 -13.07
N PRO A 359 -7.13 -23.82 -13.61
CA PRO A 359 -6.44 -24.82 -12.80
C PRO A 359 -5.11 -24.25 -12.31
N TYR A 360 -4.64 -24.72 -11.16
CA TYR A 360 -3.35 -24.36 -10.58
C TYR A 360 -2.52 -25.65 -10.39
N ALA A 361 -1.27 -25.62 -10.84
CA ALA A 361 -0.30 -26.68 -10.68
C ALA A 361 1.07 -26.05 -10.42
N ASP A 362 1.65 -26.31 -9.24
CA ASP A 362 2.86 -25.63 -8.77
C ASP A 362 3.68 -26.57 -7.88
N PRO A 363 4.44 -27.50 -8.49
CA PRO A 363 5.18 -28.51 -7.74
C PRO A 363 6.26 -27.89 -6.83
N ASP A 364 6.79 -26.71 -7.18
CA ASP A 364 7.80 -26.01 -6.39
C ASP A 364 7.18 -25.39 -5.13
N PHE A 365 6.00 -24.77 -5.24
CA PHE A 365 5.22 -24.31 -4.10
C PHE A 365 4.80 -25.48 -3.20
N ILE A 366 4.25 -26.55 -3.79
CA ILE A 366 3.85 -27.76 -3.05
C ILE A 366 5.04 -28.43 -2.37
N ALA A 367 6.24 -28.42 -2.97
CA ALA A 367 7.45 -28.93 -2.32
C ALA A 367 7.89 -28.05 -1.14
N SER A 368 7.97 -26.73 -1.36
CA SER A 368 8.58 -25.77 -0.43
C SER A 368 7.70 -25.33 0.73
N HIS A 369 6.37 -25.22 0.54
CA HIS A 369 5.44 -24.69 1.54
C HIS A 369 4.53 -25.76 2.15
N ILE A 370 4.13 -26.78 1.38
CA ILE A 370 3.24 -27.85 1.86
C ILE A 370 4.06 -29.05 2.34
N SER A 371 4.80 -29.67 1.42
CA SER A 371 5.49 -30.94 1.64
C SER A 371 6.67 -30.84 2.59
N PHE A 372 7.28 -29.67 2.72
CA PHE A 372 8.33 -29.34 3.69
C PHE A 372 7.99 -29.83 5.11
N TRP A 373 6.76 -29.58 5.58
CA TRP A 373 6.31 -29.95 6.93
C TRP A 373 6.24 -31.47 7.19
N ASN A 374 6.22 -32.30 6.14
CA ASN A 374 6.27 -33.76 6.29
C ASN A 374 7.61 -34.26 6.85
N ASN A 375 8.70 -33.49 6.68
CA ASN A 375 10.04 -33.88 7.12
C ASN A 375 10.98 -32.67 7.30
N VAL A 376 10.81 -31.97 8.42
CA VAL A 376 11.68 -30.85 8.83
C VAL A 376 12.85 -31.44 9.65
N TYR A 377 14.03 -31.56 9.04
CA TYR A 377 15.25 -32.11 9.65
C TYR A 377 15.10 -33.51 10.29
N GLY A 378 14.23 -34.37 9.75
CA GLY A 378 13.93 -35.71 10.29
C GLY A 378 12.64 -35.77 11.13
N PHE A 379 12.02 -34.63 11.44
CA PHE A 379 10.82 -34.53 12.27
C PHE A 379 9.58 -34.26 11.43
N LYS A 380 8.46 -34.92 11.78
CA LYS A 380 7.15 -34.64 11.17
C LYS A 380 6.52 -33.44 11.88
N MET A 381 6.20 -32.40 11.12
CA MET A 381 5.61 -31.15 11.60
C MET A 381 4.27 -30.85 10.91
N ASN A 382 3.55 -31.87 10.46
CA ASN A 382 2.25 -31.76 9.79
C ASN A 382 1.19 -30.94 10.55
N SER A 383 1.32 -30.74 11.87
CA SER A 383 0.47 -29.81 12.63
C SER A 383 0.58 -28.36 12.17
N MET A 384 1.69 -27.98 11.51
CA MET A 384 1.88 -26.66 10.90
C MET A 384 1.13 -26.49 9.57
N GLN A 385 0.50 -27.55 9.06
CA GLN A 385 -0.39 -27.53 7.89
C GLN A 385 -1.87 -27.35 8.30
N LEU A 386 -2.15 -26.95 9.55
CA LEU A 386 -3.52 -26.73 10.02
C LEU A 386 -4.24 -25.71 9.12
N ASN A 387 -5.48 -26.02 8.75
CA ASN A 387 -6.34 -25.26 7.83
C ASN A 387 -5.78 -24.99 6.41
N ILE A 388 -4.61 -25.52 6.02
CA ILE A 388 -3.96 -25.17 4.73
C ILE A 388 -4.76 -25.56 3.48
N HIS A 389 -5.72 -26.47 3.64
CA HIS A 389 -6.69 -26.88 2.62
C HIS A 389 -8.13 -26.41 2.92
N ASP A 390 -8.38 -25.85 4.11
CA ASP A 390 -9.67 -25.30 4.53
C ASP A 390 -9.76 -23.77 4.28
N GLU A 391 -8.61 -23.11 4.08
CA GLU A 391 -8.49 -21.68 3.84
C GLU A 391 -7.98 -21.38 2.42
N ALA A 392 -8.46 -20.30 1.81
CA ALA A 392 -8.00 -19.84 0.51
C ALA A 392 -6.82 -18.88 0.66
N LEU A 393 -5.73 -19.11 -0.08
CA LEU A 393 -4.52 -18.30 0.03
C LEU A 393 -4.58 -17.10 -0.93
N VAL A 394 -4.17 -15.92 -0.50
CA VAL A 394 -3.96 -14.76 -1.38
C VAL A 394 -2.46 -14.59 -1.64
N ARG A 395 -2.02 -14.85 -2.87
CA ARG A 395 -0.61 -14.82 -3.28
C ARG A 395 -0.45 -14.48 -4.76
N HIS A 396 0.70 -13.92 -5.13
CA HIS A 396 1.12 -13.85 -6.53
C HIS A 396 1.35 -15.25 -7.10
N VAL A 397 0.71 -15.57 -8.21
CA VAL A 397 0.80 -16.82 -8.96
C VAL A 397 1.65 -16.61 -10.22
N PRO A 398 2.76 -17.32 -10.41
CA PRO A 398 3.50 -17.32 -11.66
C PRO A 398 2.65 -17.81 -12.84
N THR A 399 2.85 -17.24 -14.03
CA THR A 399 2.17 -17.71 -15.26
C THR A 399 2.50 -19.16 -15.61
N THR A 400 3.65 -19.66 -15.17
CA THR A 400 4.08 -21.07 -15.29
C THR A 400 3.26 -22.03 -14.44
N SER A 401 2.55 -21.55 -13.43
CA SER A 401 1.73 -22.37 -12.53
C SER A 401 0.27 -22.50 -13.00
N ILE A 402 -0.04 -22.03 -14.22
CA ILE A 402 -1.38 -21.99 -14.83
C ILE A 402 -1.39 -22.84 -16.12
N PRO A 403 -1.67 -24.15 -16.04
CA PRO A 403 -1.56 -25.09 -17.16
C PRO A 403 -2.72 -25.05 -18.18
N ALA A 404 -3.60 -24.05 -18.12
CA ALA A 404 -4.72 -23.86 -19.04
C ALA A 404 -5.15 -22.39 -19.14
N ASP A 405 -5.74 -22.02 -20.28
CA ASP A 405 -6.38 -20.71 -20.42
C ASP A 405 -7.54 -20.52 -19.43
N SER A 406 -7.54 -19.38 -18.75
CA SER A 406 -8.60 -19.02 -17.79
C SER A 406 -9.95 -18.76 -18.46
N VAL A 407 -11.03 -19.13 -17.77
CA VAL A 407 -12.40 -18.85 -18.23
C VAL A 407 -13.14 -17.92 -17.27
N VAL A 408 -13.93 -17.00 -17.84
CA VAL A 408 -14.88 -16.18 -17.07
C VAL A 408 -16.03 -17.07 -16.63
N PHE A 409 -16.26 -17.15 -15.31
CA PHE A 409 -17.40 -17.91 -14.75
C PHE A 409 -18.54 -17.01 -14.25
N LEU A 410 -18.24 -15.73 -13.98
CA LEU A 410 -19.24 -14.72 -13.65
C LEU A 410 -18.87 -13.35 -14.24
N PRO A 411 -19.65 -12.79 -15.16
CA PRO A 411 -19.68 -11.37 -15.45
C PRO A 411 -20.58 -10.63 -14.44
N LEU A 412 -20.15 -9.46 -13.97
CA LEU A 412 -20.85 -8.60 -13.02
C LEU A 412 -21.13 -7.24 -13.66
N PRO A 413 -22.32 -7.01 -14.26
CA PRO A 413 -22.75 -5.69 -14.72
C PRO A 413 -23.18 -4.84 -13.52
N LEU A 414 -22.33 -3.92 -13.08
CA LEU A 414 -22.47 -3.25 -11.77
C LEU A 414 -23.66 -2.29 -11.70
N HIS A 415 -24.20 -1.89 -12.86
CA HIS A 415 -25.42 -1.08 -12.97
C HIS A 415 -26.71 -1.86 -12.66
N THR A 416 -26.71 -3.19 -12.73
CA THR A 416 -27.95 -4.00 -12.66
C THR A 416 -27.90 -5.20 -11.74
N ILE A 417 -26.71 -5.74 -11.41
CA ILE A 417 -26.57 -6.91 -10.54
C ILE A 417 -27.12 -6.64 -9.13
N THR A 418 -27.79 -7.63 -8.54
CA THR A 418 -28.41 -7.55 -7.21
C THR A 418 -27.57 -8.27 -6.14
N VAL A 419 -27.82 -7.97 -4.86
CA VAL A 419 -27.11 -8.63 -3.74
C VAL A 419 -27.34 -10.16 -3.73
N ASP A 420 -28.56 -10.59 -4.06
CA ASP A 420 -28.91 -12.02 -4.16
C ASP A 420 -28.05 -12.76 -5.21
N GLU A 421 -27.67 -12.09 -6.29
CA GLU A 421 -26.83 -12.66 -7.35
C GLU A 421 -25.34 -12.80 -6.97
N LEU A 422 -24.92 -12.18 -5.85
CA LEU A 422 -23.56 -12.33 -5.31
C LEU A 422 -23.36 -13.66 -4.55
N THR A 423 -24.45 -14.38 -4.24
CA THR A 423 -24.39 -15.77 -3.79
C THR A 423 -24.81 -16.70 -4.93
N PHE A 424 -23.87 -17.48 -5.46
CA PHE A 424 -24.07 -18.21 -6.70
C PHE A 424 -23.37 -19.57 -6.74
N LEU A 425 -23.73 -20.36 -7.73
CA LEU A 425 -23.02 -21.55 -8.20
C LEU A 425 -23.05 -21.51 -9.74
N LYS A 426 -21.88 -21.42 -10.39
CA LYS A 426 -21.72 -21.26 -11.84
C LYS A 426 -20.89 -22.38 -12.42
N ASP A 427 -21.30 -22.91 -13.56
CA ASP A 427 -20.55 -23.94 -14.28
C ASP A 427 -19.31 -23.34 -14.97
N PHE A 428 -18.20 -24.07 -15.01
CA PHE A 428 -17.00 -23.71 -15.76
C PHE A 428 -16.45 -24.91 -16.56
N LYS A 429 -15.64 -24.62 -17.57
CA LYS A 429 -14.97 -25.63 -18.41
C LYS A 429 -13.63 -25.09 -18.91
N VAL A 430 -12.54 -25.76 -18.56
CA VAL A 430 -11.17 -25.45 -19.01
C VAL A 430 -10.58 -26.65 -19.77
N THR A 431 -9.56 -26.43 -20.60
CA THR A 431 -8.84 -27.50 -21.32
C THR A 431 -7.35 -27.34 -21.06
N LEU A 432 -6.67 -28.39 -20.61
CA LEU A 432 -5.25 -28.33 -20.28
C LEU A 432 -4.41 -28.09 -21.54
N ASN A 433 -3.54 -27.09 -21.47
CA ASN A 433 -2.61 -26.72 -22.52
C ASN A 433 -1.30 -27.52 -22.43
N GLU A 434 -1.04 -28.22 -21.33
CA GLU A 434 0.12 -29.08 -21.11
C GLU A 434 -0.19 -30.31 -20.23
N ASP A 435 0.80 -31.17 -20.04
CA ASP A 435 0.74 -32.29 -19.09
C ASP A 435 1.13 -31.78 -17.69
N ILE A 436 0.41 -32.22 -16.65
CA ILE A 436 0.70 -31.89 -15.25
C ILE A 436 0.75 -33.15 -14.38
N ASP A 437 1.66 -33.19 -13.42
CA ASP A 437 1.78 -34.32 -12.49
C ASP A 437 0.66 -34.34 -11.43
N ALA A 438 0.10 -33.16 -11.13
CA ALA A 438 -0.97 -32.94 -10.19
C ALA A 438 -1.85 -31.75 -10.62
N LEU A 439 -3.11 -31.75 -10.21
CA LEU A 439 -3.95 -30.54 -10.13
C LEU A 439 -3.93 -30.10 -8.67
N ASP A 440 -2.98 -29.24 -8.32
CA ASP A 440 -2.72 -28.84 -6.93
C ASP A 440 -3.79 -27.89 -6.37
N GLY A 441 -4.52 -27.18 -7.24
CA GLY A 441 -5.60 -26.29 -6.82
C GLY A 441 -6.34 -25.60 -7.96
N TRP A 442 -7.01 -24.52 -7.60
CA TRP A 442 -7.63 -23.57 -8.52
C TRP A 442 -7.16 -22.16 -8.22
N ALA A 443 -6.81 -21.41 -9.26
CA ALA A 443 -6.49 -19.99 -9.17
C ALA A 443 -7.70 -19.16 -9.62
N ILE A 444 -8.07 -18.16 -8.82
CA ILE A 444 -9.19 -17.23 -9.05
C ILE A 444 -8.67 -15.80 -9.01
N TRP A 445 -9.13 -14.98 -9.95
CA TRP A 445 -8.84 -13.55 -10.01
C TRP A 445 -9.97 -12.81 -10.74
N PHE A 446 -9.82 -11.49 -10.91
CA PHE A 446 -10.83 -10.68 -11.57
C PHE A 446 -10.26 -9.67 -12.57
N ASP A 447 -11.12 -9.22 -13.47
CA ASP A 447 -10.87 -8.11 -14.39
C ASP A 447 -11.89 -7.00 -14.12
N ILE A 448 -11.46 -5.74 -14.21
CA ILE A 448 -12.29 -4.54 -14.01
C ILE A 448 -12.35 -3.72 -15.30
N PHE A 449 -13.53 -3.20 -15.65
CA PHE A 449 -13.76 -2.41 -16.86
C PHE A 449 -14.55 -1.12 -16.59
N PHE A 450 -14.04 -0.02 -17.14
CA PHE A 450 -14.59 1.32 -17.01
C PHE A 450 -15.16 1.77 -18.36
N MET A 451 -16.50 1.67 -18.49
CA MET A 451 -17.21 2.02 -19.71
C MET A 451 -17.89 3.40 -19.56
N PRO A 452 -17.92 4.25 -20.59
CA PRO A 452 -18.35 5.65 -20.50
C PRO A 452 -19.88 5.86 -20.49
N SER A 453 -20.68 4.80 -20.36
CA SER A 453 -22.15 4.87 -20.39
C SER A 453 -22.77 3.64 -19.71
N ALA A 454 -23.88 3.83 -19.01
CA ALA A 454 -24.65 2.77 -18.35
C ALA A 454 -25.18 1.68 -19.31
N ASP A 455 -25.43 2.03 -20.58
CA ASP A 455 -25.90 1.09 -21.61
C ASP A 455 -24.75 0.31 -22.29
N SER A 456 -23.51 0.53 -21.87
CA SER A 456 -22.34 -0.14 -22.46
C SER A 456 -22.31 -1.62 -22.09
N THR A 457 -21.99 -2.49 -23.04
CA THR A 457 -21.81 -3.92 -22.79
C THR A 457 -20.34 -4.32 -22.87
N VAL A 458 -19.90 -5.16 -21.93
CA VAL A 458 -18.60 -5.83 -21.97
C VAL A 458 -18.79 -7.26 -22.50
N PRO A 459 -18.01 -7.72 -23.50
CA PRO A 459 -18.07 -9.10 -23.98
C PRO A 459 -17.82 -10.12 -22.86
N GLU A 460 -18.51 -11.28 -22.87
CA GLU A 460 -18.39 -12.30 -21.81
C GLU A 460 -16.95 -12.78 -21.58
N ASN A 461 -16.16 -12.89 -22.64
CA ASN A 461 -14.73 -13.25 -22.60
C ASN A 461 -13.82 -12.03 -22.82
N ALA A 462 -14.21 -10.85 -22.36
CA ALA A 462 -13.35 -9.67 -22.43
C ALA A 462 -12.02 -9.89 -21.69
N VAL A 463 -11.00 -9.20 -22.17
CA VAL A 463 -9.67 -9.13 -21.54
C VAL A 463 -9.30 -7.65 -21.49
N PRO A 464 -8.87 -7.11 -20.33
CA PRO A 464 -8.54 -5.69 -20.17
C PRO A 464 -7.55 -5.15 -21.21
N ALA A 465 -6.52 -5.93 -21.55
CA ALA A 465 -5.55 -5.57 -22.59
C ALA A 465 -6.18 -5.35 -23.98
N ASP A 466 -7.25 -6.10 -24.33
CA ASP A 466 -7.97 -5.93 -25.60
C ASP A 466 -9.03 -4.83 -25.55
N MET A 467 -9.55 -4.51 -24.37
CA MET A 467 -10.41 -3.34 -24.15
C MET A 467 -9.59 -2.04 -24.23
N LYS A 468 -8.36 -2.04 -23.69
CA LYS A 468 -7.41 -0.91 -23.80
C LYS A 468 -7.05 -0.60 -25.26
N LYS A 469 -6.85 -1.64 -26.11
CA LYS A 469 -6.66 -1.47 -27.57
C LYS A 469 -7.86 -0.83 -28.29
N LYS A 470 -9.06 -0.85 -27.69
CA LYS A 470 -10.29 -0.23 -28.21
C LYS A 470 -10.54 1.17 -27.64
N GLY A 471 -9.65 1.68 -26.78
CA GLY A 471 -9.81 2.98 -26.11
C GLY A 471 -10.71 2.95 -24.87
N PHE A 472 -10.90 1.79 -24.24
CA PHE A 472 -11.59 1.68 -22.94
C PHE A 472 -10.59 1.37 -21.82
N VAL A 473 -10.83 1.94 -20.64
CA VAL A 473 -9.96 1.69 -19.48
C VAL A 473 -10.39 0.41 -18.76
N GLY A 474 -9.41 -0.35 -18.28
CA GLY A 474 -9.61 -1.57 -17.51
C GLY A 474 -8.29 -2.20 -17.11
N PHE A 475 -8.32 -3.02 -16.06
CA PHE A 475 -7.16 -3.75 -15.57
C PHE A 475 -7.53 -5.18 -15.17
N THR A 476 -6.52 -6.05 -15.05
CA THR A 476 -6.64 -7.43 -14.59
C THR A 476 -5.87 -7.58 -13.30
N THR A 477 -6.38 -8.38 -12.36
CA THR A 477 -5.60 -8.91 -11.23
C THR A 477 -5.04 -10.30 -11.55
N GLY A 478 -5.13 -10.77 -12.81
CA GLY A 478 -4.64 -12.06 -13.23
C GLY A 478 -3.12 -12.16 -13.39
N PRO A 479 -2.57 -13.38 -13.40
CA PRO A 479 -1.12 -13.63 -13.41
C PRO A 479 -0.41 -13.18 -14.70
N TYR A 480 -1.17 -12.89 -15.77
CA TYR A 480 -0.66 -12.34 -17.03
C TYR A 480 -0.57 -10.80 -17.04
N GLY A 481 -1.05 -10.13 -15.99
CA GLY A 481 -0.93 -8.68 -15.81
C GLY A 481 0.30 -8.30 -14.98
N THR A 482 0.47 -7.00 -14.76
CA THR A 482 1.34 -6.48 -13.69
C THR A 482 0.70 -6.81 -12.34
N GLU A 483 1.52 -7.13 -11.34
CA GLU A 483 1.04 -7.43 -9.99
C GLU A 483 0.22 -6.26 -9.40
N THR A 484 -0.83 -6.61 -8.66
CA THR A 484 -1.71 -5.71 -7.92
C THR A 484 -1.77 -6.19 -6.47
N HIS A 485 -2.12 -5.33 -5.53
CA HIS A 485 -2.16 -5.70 -4.10
C HIS A 485 -3.20 -6.79 -3.78
N TRP A 486 -4.20 -7.01 -4.65
CA TRP A 486 -5.15 -8.13 -4.57
C TRP A 486 -4.54 -9.49 -4.89
N GLN A 487 -3.45 -9.51 -5.67
CA GLN A 487 -2.82 -10.72 -6.19
C GLN A 487 -3.85 -11.70 -6.79
N GLN A 488 -3.72 -13.00 -6.53
CA GLN A 488 -4.69 -14.02 -6.92
C GLN A 488 -5.07 -14.91 -5.72
N THR A 489 -6.27 -15.49 -5.76
CA THR A 489 -6.78 -16.39 -4.73
C THR A 489 -6.58 -17.84 -5.14
N ILE A 490 -5.86 -18.62 -4.33
CA ILE A 490 -5.50 -20.02 -4.57
C ILE A 490 -6.31 -20.92 -3.63
N CYS A 491 -7.09 -21.83 -4.22
CA CYS A 491 -7.87 -22.86 -3.54
C CYS A 491 -7.13 -24.21 -3.65
N LEU A 492 -6.30 -24.55 -2.66
CA LEU A 492 -5.47 -25.78 -2.67
C LEU A 492 -6.29 -27.03 -2.40
N ILE A 493 -6.17 -28.04 -3.27
CA ILE A 493 -6.92 -29.30 -3.17
C ILE A 493 -6.31 -30.22 -2.10
N ASP A 494 -7.14 -30.76 -1.22
CA ASP A 494 -6.74 -31.91 -0.38
C ASP A 494 -6.90 -33.22 -1.16
N HIS A 495 -5.78 -33.78 -1.62
CA HIS A 495 -5.75 -35.09 -2.26
C HIS A 495 -5.89 -36.28 -1.29
N GLY A 496 -5.88 -36.00 0.02
CA GLY A 496 -5.99 -36.97 1.10
C GLY A 496 -5.01 -38.13 0.96
N LYS A 497 -5.49 -39.34 1.26
CA LYS A 497 -4.68 -40.57 1.20
C LYS A 497 -4.53 -41.17 -0.20
N GLN A 498 -5.25 -40.67 -1.21
CA GLN A 498 -5.17 -41.19 -2.57
C GLN A 498 -4.02 -40.54 -3.35
N GLY A 499 -3.63 -39.33 -2.98
CA GLY A 499 -2.60 -38.55 -3.66
C GLY A 499 -3.11 -37.91 -4.97
N PRO A 500 -2.36 -36.94 -5.52
CA PRO A 500 -2.67 -36.36 -6.82
C PRO A 500 -2.60 -37.40 -7.93
N LYS A 501 -3.28 -37.11 -9.04
CA LYS A 501 -3.22 -37.91 -10.27
C LYS A 501 -2.72 -37.03 -11.41
N PRO A 502 -1.83 -37.55 -12.28
CA PRO A 502 -1.35 -36.81 -13.42
C PRO A 502 -2.46 -36.63 -14.45
N LEU A 503 -2.50 -35.45 -15.05
CA LEU A 503 -3.42 -35.07 -16.11
C LEU A 503 -2.64 -34.72 -17.38
N LYS A 504 -3.32 -34.80 -18.53
CA LYS A 504 -2.71 -34.74 -19.87
C LYS A 504 -3.23 -33.58 -20.69
N LYS A 505 -2.35 -33.03 -21.52
CA LYS A 505 -2.66 -31.99 -22.50
C LYS A 505 -3.90 -32.38 -23.32
N GLY A 506 -4.84 -31.46 -23.44
CA GLY A 506 -6.11 -31.66 -24.12
C GLY A 506 -7.20 -32.36 -23.30
N GLN A 507 -6.92 -32.81 -22.06
CA GLN A 507 -7.98 -33.17 -21.14
C GLN A 507 -8.79 -31.92 -20.76
N VAL A 508 -10.09 -32.15 -20.57
CA VAL A 508 -11.07 -31.11 -20.25
C VAL A 508 -11.45 -31.27 -18.79
N LEU A 509 -11.31 -30.20 -18.01
CA LEU A 509 -11.86 -30.13 -16.65
C LEU A 509 -13.19 -29.39 -16.72
N THR A 510 -14.25 -30.00 -16.22
CA THR A 510 -15.57 -29.38 -16.06
C THR A 510 -15.93 -29.32 -14.59
N GLY A 511 -16.65 -28.29 -14.18
CA GLY A 511 -16.96 -28.12 -12.77
C GLY A 511 -17.98 -27.02 -12.48
N LYS A 512 -18.17 -26.77 -11.19
CA LYS A 512 -18.96 -25.65 -10.69
C LYS A 512 -18.17 -24.89 -9.62
N ILE A 513 -18.16 -23.59 -9.72
CA ILE A 513 -17.58 -22.69 -8.72
C ILE A 513 -18.70 -21.89 -8.06
N GLY A 514 -18.68 -21.85 -6.74
CA GLY A 514 -19.71 -21.24 -5.92
C GLY A 514 -19.11 -20.28 -4.89
N TYR A 515 -19.83 -19.20 -4.65
CA TYR A 515 -19.51 -18.15 -3.70
C TYR A 515 -20.68 -17.99 -2.74
N LYS A 516 -20.39 -17.87 -1.46
CA LYS A 516 -21.41 -17.65 -0.43
C LYS A 516 -20.82 -16.89 0.76
N LYS A 517 -21.55 -15.91 1.29
CA LYS A 517 -21.21 -15.32 2.60
C LYS A 517 -21.43 -16.33 3.72
N LYS A 518 -20.54 -16.35 4.71
CA LYS A 518 -20.56 -17.32 5.80
C LYS A 518 -21.89 -17.30 6.58
N GLU A 519 -22.35 -16.09 6.89
CA GLU A 519 -23.66 -15.76 7.46
C GLU A 519 -24.21 -14.49 6.75
N GLU A 520 -25.51 -14.19 6.88
CA GLU A 520 -26.09 -12.95 6.32
C GLU A 520 -25.44 -11.72 6.98
N GLY A 521 -25.06 -10.71 6.17
CA GLY A 521 -24.28 -9.56 6.63
C GLY A 521 -22.81 -9.84 6.95
N SER A 522 -22.32 -11.08 6.79
CA SER A 522 -20.91 -11.41 7.06
C SER A 522 -19.97 -10.86 5.98
N ARG A 523 -18.82 -10.35 6.43
CA ARG A 523 -17.66 -9.98 5.60
C ARG A 523 -16.84 -11.19 5.10
N LEU A 524 -17.04 -12.35 5.71
CA LEU A 524 -16.29 -13.57 5.42
C LEU A 524 -16.92 -14.34 4.25
N LEU A 525 -16.08 -14.84 3.36
CA LEU A 525 -16.49 -15.48 2.11
C LEU A 525 -16.12 -16.97 2.12
N ASP A 526 -17.06 -17.80 1.69
CA ASP A 526 -16.84 -19.21 1.40
C ASP A 526 -16.82 -19.43 -0.11
N LEU A 527 -15.74 -20.07 -0.58
CA LEU A 527 -15.53 -20.52 -1.95
C LEU A 527 -15.75 -22.03 -2.00
N SER A 528 -16.54 -22.53 -2.95
CA SER A 528 -16.71 -23.97 -3.16
C SER A 528 -16.45 -24.33 -4.61
N ILE A 529 -15.67 -25.37 -4.87
CA ILE A 529 -15.41 -25.85 -6.23
C ILE A 529 -15.73 -27.34 -6.31
N GLN A 530 -16.58 -27.70 -7.26
CA GLN A 530 -16.81 -29.06 -7.73
C GLN A 530 -16.08 -29.22 -9.06
N TRP A 531 -15.36 -30.32 -9.29
CA TRP A 531 -14.64 -30.55 -10.55
C TRP A 531 -14.61 -32.03 -10.95
N GLU A 532 -14.52 -32.27 -12.25
CA GLU A 532 -14.41 -33.58 -12.88
C GLU A 532 -13.53 -33.49 -14.15
N ALA A 533 -12.54 -34.37 -14.24
CA ALA A 533 -11.68 -34.57 -15.41
C ALA A 533 -12.01 -35.88 -16.14
N ASP A 534 -12.29 -36.93 -15.36
CA ASP A 534 -12.75 -38.24 -15.79
C ASP A 534 -13.47 -38.97 -14.63
N GLU A 535 -14.05 -40.15 -14.89
CA GLU A 535 -14.80 -40.94 -13.90
C GLU A 535 -14.04 -41.21 -12.60
N ASN A 536 -12.70 -41.21 -12.64
CA ASN A 536 -11.81 -41.50 -11.52
C ASN A 536 -11.19 -40.24 -10.89
N THR A 537 -11.34 -39.07 -11.52
CA THR A 537 -10.64 -37.84 -11.16
C THR A 537 -11.64 -36.71 -11.06
N LYS A 538 -12.33 -36.67 -9.91
CA LYS A 538 -13.32 -35.66 -9.55
C LYS A 538 -13.26 -35.37 -8.05
N GLY A 539 -13.68 -34.17 -7.67
CA GLY A 539 -13.67 -33.71 -6.29
C GLY A 539 -14.69 -32.60 -6.03
N GLU A 540 -14.93 -32.36 -4.76
CA GLU A 540 -15.68 -31.21 -4.25
C GLU A 540 -15.00 -30.78 -2.95
N GLN A 541 -14.69 -29.49 -2.85
CA GLN A 541 -14.04 -28.91 -1.67
C GLN A 541 -14.51 -27.47 -1.48
N ARG A 542 -14.39 -26.99 -0.24
CA ARG A 542 -14.74 -25.63 0.17
C ARG A 542 -13.56 -25.03 0.92
N TRP A 543 -13.30 -23.76 0.65
CA TRP A 543 -12.29 -22.95 1.31
C TRP A 543 -12.98 -21.72 1.91
N SER A 544 -12.48 -21.29 3.06
CA SER A 544 -12.88 -20.04 3.69
C SER A 544 -11.84 -18.96 3.40
N LEU A 545 -12.29 -17.77 3.10
CA LEU A 545 -11.50 -16.55 3.01
C LEU A 545 -11.94 -15.69 4.20
N GLN A 546 -11.04 -15.42 5.14
CA GLN A 546 -11.33 -14.87 6.47
C GLN A 546 -10.43 -13.70 6.84
#